data_AF-A0A8D0F988-F1
#
_entry.id   AF-A0A8D0F988-F1
#
_cell.length_a   1.000
_cell.length_b   1.000
_cell.length_c   1.000
_cell.angle_alpha   90.00
_cell.angle_beta   90.00
_cell.angle_gamma   90.00
#
_symmetry.space_group_name_H-M   'P 1'
#
loop_
_entity.id
_entity.type
_entity.pdbx_description
1 polymer ?
#
loop_
_entity_poly.entity_id
_entity_poly.type
_entity_poly.pdbx_seq_one_letter_code
_entity_poly.pdbx_strand_id
1 'polypeptide(L)'
;MAPRVQGPGPAPPLSLALALSVALALALSGPSGPPPAAGDPLLEAASRWGWRNVSCPVCRGLFGALDLALQLEPTVARVGRVAARLCQDLRLARPEICRQAVQLFQRDVVSAWARSVLRPAEACGLLLGRRCGHWDIFGDWNVSLPDTPKPPVRPPAPPPPGAPTARLLFLTDLHWDRGYTPGSEVACPDPLCCRGPARPGPGGAGFWGDYGKCDLPLHTIEALLAQLPPVATFAAAYWTGDIPAHNVWQQSRQDQLLALRTVTGLLRRHLGHLPVYPAVGNHEATPVNAFPPPYVRGNQSSAWLYDAMAEAWQDWLPPPALQTLRWGSGLGA
;
A
#
# COMPACT_ATOMS: atom_id res chain seq x y z
N MET A 1 33.95 15.64 -47.38
CA MET A 1 32.59 15.14 -47.04
C MET A 1 32.26 15.62 -45.64
N ALA A 2 31.32 16.55 -45.51
CA ALA A 2 30.89 17.10 -44.22
C ALA A 2 29.94 16.12 -43.49
N PRO A 3 29.94 16.07 -42.14
CA PRO A 3 29.06 15.18 -41.39
C PRO A 3 27.63 15.72 -41.35
N ARG A 4 26.65 14.85 -41.58
CA ARG A 4 25.22 15.14 -41.40
C ARG A 4 24.92 15.27 -39.91
N VAL A 5 24.39 16.43 -39.52
CA VAL A 5 23.73 16.66 -38.23
C VAL A 5 22.41 15.88 -38.22
N GLN A 6 22.26 14.91 -37.32
CA GLN A 6 20.98 14.29 -37.02
C GLN A 6 20.16 15.24 -36.14
N GLY A 7 18.97 15.62 -36.60
CA GLY A 7 18.01 16.39 -35.80
C GLY A 7 17.45 15.58 -34.63
N PRO A 8 16.79 16.23 -33.66
CA PRO A 8 16.24 15.56 -32.49
C PRO A 8 15.17 14.54 -32.92
N GLY A 9 15.32 13.29 -32.46
CA GLY A 9 14.37 12.22 -32.70
C GLY A 9 12.98 12.51 -32.09
N PRO A 10 11.95 11.78 -32.52
CA PRO A 10 10.59 11.98 -32.02
C PRO A 10 10.53 11.75 -30.51
N ALA A 11 9.80 12.64 -29.82
CA ALA A 11 9.45 12.51 -28.42
C ALA A 11 8.87 11.10 -28.12
N PRO A 12 9.24 10.48 -26.98
CA PRO A 12 8.65 9.20 -26.63
C PRO A 12 7.13 9.37 -26.45
N PRO A 13 6.32 8.39 -26.87
CA PRO A 13 4.87 8.46 -26.71
C PRO A 13 4.51 8.57 -25.22
N LEU A 14 3.41 9.26 -24.89
CA LEU A 14 2.86 9.36 -23.53
C LEU A 14 2.80 7.99 -22.81
N SER A 15 2.63 6.92 -23.57
CA SER A 15 2.68 5.53 -23.14
C SER A 15 3.99 5.13 -22.45
N LEU A 16 5.13 5.71 -22.87
CA LEU A 16 6.45 5.46 -22.31
C LEU A 16 6.64 6.21 -20.98
N ALA A 17 6.08 7.41 -20.85
CA ALA A 17 6.08 8.15 -19.59
C ALA A 17 5.20 7.46 -18.53
N LEU A 18 4.04 6.95 -18.95
CA LEU A 18 3.14 6.13 -18.12
C LEU A 18 3.77 4.78 -17.73
N ALA A 19 4.54 4.19 -18.65
CA ALA A 19 5.31 2.97 -18.43
C ALA A 19 6.48 3.19 -17.46
N LEU A 20 7.23 4.29 -17.60
CA LEU A 20 8.32 4.64 -16.70
C LEU A 20 7.81 4.98 -15.30
N SER A 21 6.67 5.64 -15.17
CA SER A 21 6.10 5.98 -13.86
C SER A 21 5.52 4.77 -13.15
N VAL A 22 4.91 3.82 -13.86
CA VAL A 22 4.50 2.52 -13.29
C VAL A 22 5.73 1.68 -12.90
N ALA A 23 6.77 1.67 -13.73
CA ALA A 23 8.04 1.01 -13.39
C ALA A 23 8.72 1.65 -12.17
N LEU A 24 8.65 2.98 -12.03
CA LEU A 24 9.20 3.70 -10.88
C LEU A 24 8.38 3.45 -9.60
N ALA A 25 7.05 3.40 -9.70
CA ALA A 25 6.18 3.06 -8.58
C ALA A 25 6.39 1.61 -8.10
N LEU A 26 6.65 0.68 -9.02
CA LEU A 26 7.01 -0.71 -8.69
C LEU A 26 8.43 -0.83 -8.12
N ALA A 27 9.38 0.00 -8.56
CA ALA A 27 10.76 0.01 -8.05
C ALA A 27 10.89 0.66 -6.66
N LEU A 28 9.96 1.52 -6.27
CA LEU A 28 9.93 2.19 -4.96
C LEU A 28 9.28 1.34 -3.85
N SER A 29 8.77 0.15 -4.17
CA SER A 29 8.18 -0.79 -3.21
C SER A 29 9.25 -1.73 -2.62
N GLY A 30 10.29 -1.16 -2.00
CA GLY A 30 11.33 -1.82 -1.21
C GLY A 30 11.59 -1.02 0.09
N PRO A 31 12.17 -1.62 1.14
CA PRO A 31 11.76 -1.37 2.52
C PRO A 31 12.01 0.06 3.00
N SER A 32 10.96 0.61 3.62
CA SER A 32 10.98 1.58 4.73
C SER A 32 12.10 2.63 4.71
N GLY A 33 12.00 3.59 3.78
CA GLY A 33 12.64 4.89 3.89
C GLY A 33 11.62 6.00 3.64
N PRO A 34 11.72 7.17 4.28
CA PRO A 34 10.88 8.31 3.94
C PRO A 34 11.14 8.69 2.47
N PRO A 35 10.10 9.08 1.70
CA PRO A 35 10.31 9.55 0.34
C PRO A 35 11.28 10.73 0.37
N PRO A 36 12.27 10.80 -0.53
CA PRO A 36 13.17 11.94 -0.60
C PRO A 36 12.35 13.21 -0.84
N ALA A 37 12.70 14.29 -0.14
CA ALA A 37 12.09 15.60 -0.33
C ALA A 37 12.14 15.97 -1.83
N ALA A 38 10.96 16.03 -2.45
CA ALA A 38 10.80 16.24 -3.87
C ALA A 38 11.07 17.71 -4.23
N GLY A 39 12.30 18.03 -4.62
CA GLY A 39 12.49 18.98 -5.71
C GLY A 39 11.99 18.30 -6.97
N ASP A 40 10.73 18.54 -7.32
CA ASP A 40 9.93 17.71 -8.24
C ASP A 40 10.56 17.61 -9.65
N PRO A 41 11.20 16.47 -10.02
CA PRO A 41 11.83 16.29 -11.34
C PRO A 41 10.83 16.44 -12.49
N LEU A 42 9.54 16.24 -12.21
CA LEU A 42 8.45 16.42 -13.18
C LEU A 42 8.20 17.90 -13.50
N LEU A 43 8.33 18.81 -12.52
CA LEU A 43 8.21 20.25 -12.75
C LEU A 43 9.38 20.76 -13.60
N GLU A 44 10.60 20.30 -13.31
CA GLU A 44 11.77 20.64 -14.13
C GLU A 44 11.64 20.08 -15.56
N ALA A 45 11.19 18.83 -15.72
CA ALA A 45 10.95 18.24 -17.03
C ALA A 45 9.81 18.96 -17.79
N ALA A 46 8.68 19.26 -17.14
CA ALA A 46 7.55 19.96 -17.75
C ALA A 46 7.93 21.37 -18.23
N SER A 47 8.77 22.09 -17.47
CA SER A 47 9.26 23.41 -17.87
C SER A 47 10.09 23.39 -19.17
N ARG A 48 10.81 22.28 -19.42
CA ARG A 48 11.60 22.06 -20.65
C ARG A 48 10.75 21.62 -21.84
N TRP A 49 9.63 20.95 -21.56
CA TRP A 49 8.70 20.40 -22.56
C TRP A 49 7.42 21.25 -22.72
N GLY A 50 7.44 22.51 -22.29
CA GLY A 50 6.26 23.38 -22.27
C GLY A 50 5.56 23.47 -23.63
N TRP A 51 4.26 23.19 -23.64
CA TRP A 51 3.41 23.24 -24.83
C TRP A 51 3.09 24.69 -25.22
N ARG A 52 4.11 25.48 -25.56
CA ARG A 52 3.99 26.94 -25.78
C ARG A 52 3.02 27.33 -26.90
N ASN A 53 2.69 26.41 -27.81
CA ASN A 53 1.81 26.62 -28.95
C ASN A 53 0.40 26.01 -28.79
N VAL A 54 0.09 25.39 -27.65
CA VAL A 54 -1.24 24.80 -27.42
C VAL A 54 -2.06 25.68 -26.51
N SER A 55 -3.27 26.03 -26.97
CA SER A 55 -4.18 26.86 -26.19
C SER A 55 -4.76 26.08 -25.02
N CYS A 56 -5.13 26.80 -23.96
CA CYS A 56 -5.71 26.19 -22.77
C CYS A 56 -6.98 25.35 -23.06
N PRO A 57 -7.94 25.80 -23.90
CA PRO A 57 -9.11 25.00 -24.25
C PRO A 57 -8.74 23.69 -24.96
N VAL A 58 -7.72 23.71 -25.82
CA VAL A 58 -7.24 22.50 -26.52
C VAL A 58 -6.63 21.53 -25.53
N CYS A 59 -5.78 21.99 -24.61
CA CYS A 59 -5.21 21.13 -23.57
C CYS A 59 -6.31 20.47 -22.73
N ARG A 60 -7.27 21.25 -22.23
CA ARG A 60 -8.37 20.73 -21.42
C ARG A 60 -9.25 19.76 -22.20
N GLY A 61 -9.50 20.02 -23.47
CA GLY A 61 -10.23 19.12 -24.36
C GLY A 61 -9.52 17.77 -24.55
N LEU A 62 -8.21 17.79 -24.77
CA LEU A 62 -7.40 16.58 -24.92
C LEU A 62 -7.39 15.72 -23.65
N PHE A 63 -7.10 16.33 -22.49
CA PHE A 63 -7.10 15.59 -21.23
C PHE A 63 -8.51 15.17 -20.79
N GLY A 64 -9.55 15.93 -21.13
CA GLY A 64 -10.95 15.53 -20.89
C GLY A 64 -11.35 14.31 -21.72
N ALA A 65 -10.94 14.25 -22.99
CA ALA A 65 -11.15 13.09 -23.83
C ALA A 65 -10.36 11.86 -23.33
N LEU A 66 -9.12 12.08 -22.85
CA LEU A 66 -8.30 11.02 -22.27
C LEU A 66 -8.90 10.45 -20.98
N ASP A 67 -9.38 11.31 -20.08
CA ASP A 67 -10.07 10.90 -18.85
C ASP A 67 -11.29 10.03 -19.17
N LEU A 68 -12.15 10.48 -20.09
CA LEU A 68 -13.32 9.69 -20.53
C LEU A 68 -12.90 8.33 -21.13
N ALA A 69 -11.84 8.30 -21.94
CA ALA A 69 -11.35 7.06 -22.54
C ALA A 69 -10.79 6.08 -21.50
N LEU A 70 -10.13 6.57 -20.45
CA LEU A 70 -9.55 5.75 -19.36
C LEU A 70 -10.62 5.18 -18.41
N GLN A 71 -11.82 5.75 -18.40
CA GLN A 71 -12.96 5.19 -17.69
C GLN A 71 -13.57 3.96 -18.38
N LEU A 72 -13.17 3.67 -19.63
CA LEU A 72 -13.62 2.49 -20.37
C LEU A 72 -12.75 1.26 -20.06
N GLU A 73 -13.37 0.18 -19.62
CA GLU A 73 -12.71 -1.10 -19.29
C GLU A 73 -11.76 -1.64 -20.38
N PRO A 74 -12.10 -1.58 -21.70
CA PRO A 74 -11.17 -2.02 -22.74
C PRO A 74 -9.85 -1.25 -22.77
N THR A 75 -9.89 0.04 -22.40
CA THR A 75 -8.71 0.90 -22.32
C THR A 75 -7.84 0.51 -21.13
N VAL A 76 -8.45 0.31 -19.95
CA VAL A 76 -7.75 -0.16 -18.74
C VAL A 76 -7.03 -1.47 -19.02
N ALA A 77 -7.72 -2.45 -19.62
CA ALA A 77 -7.13 -3.72 -19.98
C ALA A 77 -5.98 -3.59 -21.01
N ARG A 78 -6.05 -2.62 -21.92
CA ARG A 78 -4.97 -2.35 -22.88
C ARG A 78 -3.74 -1.77 -22.17
N VAL A 79 -3.94 -0.82 -21.25
CA VAL A 79 -2.85 -0.26 -20.43
C VAL A 79 -2.20 -1.37 -19.60
N GLY A 80 -3.00 -2.23 -18.97
CA GLY A 80 -2.51 -3.40 -18.23
C GLY A 80 -1.67 -4.35 -19.09
N ARG A 81 -2.10 -4.67 -20.31
CA ARG A 81 -1.30 -5.52 -21.23
C ARG A 81 0.07 -4.92 -21.56
N VAL A 82 0.14 -3.60 -21.79
CA VAL A 82 1.40 -2.90 -22.07
C VAL A 82 2.30 -2.91 -20.84
N ALA A 83 1.76 -2.61 -19.66
CA ALA A 83 2.52 -2.62 -18.41
C ALA A 83 3.06 -4.03 -18.07
N ALA A 84 2.25 -5.07 -18.23
CA ALA A 84 2.67 -6.44 -18.00
C ALA A 84 3.78 -6.88 -18.98
N ARG A 85 3.73 -6.43 -20.24
CA ARG A 85 4.78 -6.70 -21.22
C ARG A 85 6.07 -5.98 -20.86
N LEU A 86 6.00 -4.71 -20.48
CA LEU A 86 7.17 -3.96 -20.03
C LEU A 86 7.82 -4.60 -18.80
N CYS A 87 7.03 -5.02 -17.82
CA CYS A 87 7.53 -5.74 -16.64
C CYS A 87 8.34 -6.99 -17.03
N GLN A 88 7.86 -7.74 -18.04
CA GLN A 88 8.56 -8.92 -18.58
C GLN A 88 9.84 -8.54 -19.34
N ASP A 89 9.77 -7.55 -20.23
CA ASP A 89 10.90 -7.11 -21.05
C ASP A 89 12.03 -6.53 -20.16
N LEU A 90 11.68 -5.85 -19.08
CA LEU A 90 12.61 -5.33 -18.06
C LEU A 90 13.05 -6.37 -17.02
N ARG A 91 12.50 -7.59 -17.05
CA ARG A 91 12.81 -8.68 -16.10
C ARG A 91 12.62 -8.29 -14.63
N LEU A 92 11.58 -7.53 -14.31
CA LEU A 92 11.30 -7.09 -12.94
C LEU A 92 10.79 -8.23 -12.05
N ALA A 93 10.08 -9.19 -12.64
CA ALA A 93 9.60 -10.41 -11.99
C ALA A 93 9.38 -11.51 -13.03
N ARG A 94 9.03 -12.72 -12.58
CA ARG A 94 8.59 -13.77 -13.50
C ARG A 94 7.34 -13.34 -14.29
N PRO A 95 7.17 -13.82 -15.53
CA PRO A 95 6.05 -13.40 -16.38
C PRO A 95 4.68 -13.56 -15.74
N GLU A 96 4.49 -14.61 -14.95
CA GLU A 96 3.24 -14.90 -14.24
C GLU A 96 2.95 -13.83 -13.19
N ILE A 97 3.96 -13.45 -12.39
CA ILE A 97 3.83 -12.40 -11.38
C ILE A 97 3.58 -11.05 -12.03
N CYS A 98 4.29 -10.72 -13.12
CA CYS A 98 4.03 -9.48 -13.88
C CYS A 98 2.56 -9.40 -14.33
N ARG A 99 1.98 -10.48 -14.84
CA ARG A 99 0.58 -10.51 -15.28
C ARG A 99 -0.38 -10.38 -14.09
N GLN A 100 -0.16 -11.15 -13.03
CA GLN A 100 -1.03 -11.19 -11.86
C GLN A 100 -1.03 -9.85 -11.09
N ALA A 101 0.16 -9.31 -10.82
CA ALA A 101 0.30 -8.01 -10.17
C ALA A 101 -0.36 -6.91 -11.00
N VAL A 102 -0.09 -6.81 -12.31
CA VAL A 102 -0.73 -5.79 -13.14
C VAL A 102 -2.24 -5.97 -13.21
N GLN A 103 -2.73 -7.21 -13.30
CA GLN A 103 -4.17 -7.47 -13.31
C GLN A 103 -4.85 -6.99 -12.03
N LEU A 104 -4.20 -7.16 -10.87
CA LEU A 104 -4.70 -6.73 -9.58
C LEU A 104 -4.68 -5.21 -9.42
N PHE A 105 -3.60 -4.53 -9.85
CA PHE A 105 -3.40 -3.09 -9.63
C PHE A 105 -4.01 -2.18 -10.70
N GLN A 106 -4.20 -2.65 -11.94
CA GLN A 106 -4.49 -1.79 -13.10
C GLN A 106 -5.69 -0.86 -12.89
N ARG A 107 -6.75 -1.32 -12.22
CA ARG A 107 -7.98 -0.54 -12.06
C ARG A 107 -7.75 0.63 -11.09
N ASP A 108 -7.16 0.37 -9.93
CA ASP A 108 -6.90 1.37 -8.91
C ASP A 108 -5.85 2.38 -9.36
N VAL A 109 -4.77 1.92 -10.01
CA VAL A 109 -3.73 2.80 -10.55
C VAL A 109 -4.27 3.69 -11.67
N VAL A 110 -5.01 3.14 -12.65
CA VAL A 110 -5.58 3.96 -13.72
C VAL A 110 -6.59 4.96 -13.17
N SER A 111 -7.44 4.54 -12.22
CA SER A 111 -8.38 5.44 -11.55
C SER A 111 -7.67 6.57 -10.80
N ALA A 112 -6.61 6.26 -10.05
CA ALA A 112 -5.81 7.24 -9.33
C ALA A 112 -5.18 8.25 -10.29
N TRP A 113 -4.61 7.79 -11.41
CA TRP A 113 -4.01 8.65 -12.43
C TRP A 113 -5.04 9.55 -13.14
N ALA A 114 -6.18 8.98 -13.54
CA ALA A 114 -7.27 9.73 -14.17
C ALA A 114 -7.80 10.85 -13.26
N ARG A 115 -7.85 10.58 -11.94
CA ARG A 115 -8.34 11.53 -10.93
C ARG A 115 -7.28 12.46 -10.36
N SER A 116 -6.01 12.32 -10.76
CA SER A 116 -4.90 13.16 -10.31
C SER A 116 -4.10 13.69 -11.52
N VAL A 117 -2.99 13.06 -11.87
CA VAL A 117 -2.01 13.50 -12.89
C VAL A 117 -2.66 13.83 -14.23
N LEU A 118 -3.66 13.05 -14.66
CA LEU A 118 -4.32 13.20 -15.96
C LEU A 118 -5.58 14.07 -15.90
N ARG A 119 -5.95 14.54 -14.70
CA ARG A 119 -7.08 15.46 -14.54
C ARG A 119 -6.77 16.74 -15.33
N PRO A 120 -7.71 17.25 -16.15
CA PRO A 120 -7.43 18.38 -17.03
C PRO A 120 -6.88 19.63 -16.32
N ALA A 121 -7.34 19.91 -15.10
CA ALA A 121 -6.86 21.04 -14.31
C ALA A 121 -5.41 20.86 -13.81
N GLU A 122 -5.02 19.64 -13.44
CA GLU A 122 -3.66 19.31 -12.99
C GLU A 122 -2.71 19.36 -14.18
N ALA A 123 -2.96 18.52 -15.19
CA ALA A 123 -2.08 18.35 -16.33
C ALA A 123 -1.87 19.67 -17.09
N CYS A 124 -2.94 20.43 -17.36
CA CYS A 124 -2.81 21.71 -18.05
C CYS A 124 -2.24 22.82 -17.17
N GLY A 125 -2.43 22.74 -15.85
CA GLY A 125 -1.77 23.63 -14.89
C GLY A 125 -0.25 23.45 -14.91
N LEU A 126 0.21 22.20 -14.98
CA LEU A 126 1.63 21.85 -15.10
C LEU A 126 2.21 22.26 -16.46
N LEU A 127 1.52 21.96 -17.57
CA LEU A 127 2.06 22.15 -18.93
C LEU A 127 1.97 23.60 -19.45
N LEU A 128 0.90 24.32 -19.11
CA LEU A 128 0.60 25.66 -19.64
C LEU A 128 0.59 26.75 -18.56
N GLY A 129 0.86 26.37 -17.31
CA GLY A 129 0.95 27.28 -16.17
C GLY A 129 -0.39 27.59 -15.50
N ARG A 130 -0.31 28.38 -14.42
CA ARG A 130 -1.40 28.67 -13.48
C ARG A 130 -2.66 29.30 -14.10
N ARG A 131 -2.55 29.88 -15.30
CA ARG A 131 -3.70 30.44 -16.03
C ARG A 131 -4.59 29.35 -16.66
N CYS A 132 -4.06 28.14 -16.84
CA CYS A 132 -4.79 27.01 -17.43
C CYS A 132 -5.15 25.90 -16.44
N GLY A 133 -4.70 26.00 -15.19
CA GLY A 133 -4.99 25.00 -14.17
C GLY A 133 -4.17 25.23 -12.91
N HIS A 134 -4.20 24.25 -12.01
CA HIS A 134 -3.42 24.24 -10.79
C HIS A 134 -2.85 22.84 -10.63
N TRP A 135 -1.53 22.74 -10.46
CA TRP A 135 -0.85 21.50 -10.15
C TRP A 135 -0.61 21.46 -8.64
N ASP A 136 -1.28 20.55 -7.93
CA ASP A 136 -1.19 20.43 -6.46
C ASP A 136 -0.84 19.01 -5.98
N ILE A 137 -0.46 18.12 -6.90
CA ILE A 137 -0.05 16.76 -6.56
C ILE A 137 1.18 16.80 -5.65
N PHE A 138 1.02 16.25 -4.44
CA PHE A 138 2.00 16.30 -3.36
C PHE A 138 2.43 17.73 -2.96
N GLY A 139 1.58 18.73 -3.19
CA GLY A 139 1.80 20.10 -2.75
C GLY A 139 1.88 20.21 -1.22
N ASP A 140 2.65 21.20 -0.76
CA ASP A 140 2.79 21.49 0.66
C ASP A 140 1.44 21.81 1.31
N TRP A 141 1.22 21.29 2.50
CA TRP A 141 0.02 21.53 3.31
C TRP A 141 0.40 21.74 4.76
N ASN A 142 -0.43 22.49 5.48
CA ASN A 142 -0.22 22.81 6.89
C ASN A 142 -1.46 22.45 7.72
N VAL A 143 -1.26 22.17 9.01
CA VAL A 143 -2.33 22.02 9.99
C VAL A 143 -2.32 23.21 10.93
N SER A 144 -3.45 23.88 11.07
CA SER A 144 -3.61 24.94 12.06
C SER A 144 -3.70 24.35 13.46
N LEU A 145 -2.81 24.77 14.36
CA LEU A 145 -2.88 24.44 15.77
C LEU A 145 -3.89 25.38 16.48
N PRO A 146 -4.50 24.95 17.59
CA PRO A 146 -5.33 25.83 18.41
C PRO A 146 -4.53 27.03 18.94
N ASP A 147 -5.20 28.18 19.15
CA ASP A 147 -4.60 29.40 19.71
C ASP A 147 -4.19 29.25 21.19
N THR A 148 -4.57 28.15 21.83
CA THR A 148 -4.20 27.83 23.21
C THR A 148 -2.68 27.80 23.35
N PRO A 149 -2.09 28.63 24.23
CA PRO A 149 -0.64 28.67 24.40
C PRO A 149 -0.07 27.31 24.80
N LYS A 150 1.04 26.91 24.16
CA LYS A 150 1.75 25.68 24.52
C LYS A 150 2.22 25.78 25.98
N PRO A 151 1.86 24.80 26.85
CA PRO A 151 2.33 24.81 28.23
C PRO A 151 3.87 24.68 28.31
N PRO A 152 4.51 25.17 29.38
CA PRO A 152 5.94 25.00 29.58
C PRO A 152 6.34 23.52 29.51
N VAL A 153 7.42 23.21 28.79
CA VAL A 153 7.91 21.84 28.66
C VAL A 153 8.45 21.38 30.01
N ARG A 154 7.85 20.32 30.56
CA ARG A 154 8.29 19.67 31.80
C ARG A 154 8.70 18.23 31.47
N PRO A 155 10.00 17.88 31.61
CA PRO A 155 10.44 16.50 31.43
C PRO A 155 9.71 15.55 32.38
N PRO A 156 9.40 14.31 31.96
CA PRO A 156 8.86 13.30 32.86
C PRO A 156 9.81 13.07 34.05
N ALA A 157 9.28 13.10 35.27
CA ALA A 157 10.05 12.76 36.47
C ALA A 157 10.18 11.23 36.59
N PRO A 158 11.32 10.72 37.10
CA PRO A 158 11.44 9.29 37.41
C PRO A 158 10.35 8.85 38.40
N PRO A 159 9.80 7.64 38.24
CA PRO A 159 8.82 7.13 39.18
C PRO A 159 9.46 6.93 40.57
N PRO A 160 8.72 7.20 41.66
CA PRO A 160 9.23 6.94 43.01
C PRO A 160 9.47 5.43 43.23
N PRO A 161 10.34 5.06 44.17
CA PRO A 161 10.53 3.65 44.54
C PRO A 161 9.20 2.97 44.90
N GLY A 162 8.94 1.80 44.32
CA GLY A 162 7.69 1.06 44.53
C GLY A 162 6.48 1.53 43.73
N ALA A 163 6.64 2.48 42.80
CA ALA A 163 5.56 2.86 41.89
C ALA A 163 5.04 1.65 41.09
N PRO A 164 3.72 1.55 40.86
CA PRO A 164 3.15 0.46 40.08
C PRO A 164 3.67 0.49 38.64
N THR A 165 3.90 -0.69 38.06
CA THR A 165 4.32 -0.84 36.67
C THR A 165 3.25 -1.60 35.88
N ALA A 166 3.04 -1.19 34.63
CA ALA A 166 2.21 -1.91 33.68
C ALA A 166 3.11 -2.60 32.64
N ARG A 167 2.77 -3.84 32.29
CA ARG A 167 3.42 -4.56 31.19
C ARG A 167 2.47 -4.58 30.00
N LEU A 168 2.97 -4.17 28.85
CA LEU A 168 2.22 -4.18 27.59
C LEU A 168 2.79 -5.24 26.67
N LEU A 169 1.93 -6.12 26.15
CA LEU A 169 2.30 -6.98 25.04
C LEU A 169 2.28 -6.14 23.76
N PHE A 170 3.29 -6.30 22.90
CA PHE A 170 3.34 -5.61 21.60
C PHE A 170 3.53 -6.65 20.50
N LEU A 171 2.57 -6.72 19.59
CA LEU A 171 2.59 -7.61 18.42
C LEU A 171 2.56 -6.74 17.16
N THR A 172 3.32 -7.13 16.15
CA THR A 172 3.38 -6.41 14.86
C THR A 172 3.86 -7.38 13.78
N ASP A 173 3.49 -7.11 12.53
CA ASP A 173 4.07 -7.76 11.35
C ASP A 173 4.02 -9.29 11.43
N LEU A 174 2.84 -9.83 11.79
CA LEU A 174 2.66 -11.28 11.95
C LEU A 174 2.76 -12.01 10.60
N HIS A 175 2.40 -11.34 9.50
CA HIS A 175 2.47 -11.83 8.12
C HIS A 175 2.18 -13.32 8.00
N TRP A 176 0.94 -13.69 8.30
CA TRP A 176 0.49 -15.06 8.16
C TRP A 176 0.44 -15.44 6.67
N ASP A 177 1.28 -16.40 6.31
CA ASP A 177 1.26 -17.05 5.01
C ASP A 177 0.48 -18.37 5.05
N ARG A 178 -0.75 -18.33 4.54
CA ARG A 178 -1.59 -19.52 4.31
C ARG A 178 -0.95 -20.54 3.36
N GLY A 179 -0.10 -20.10 2.43
CA GLY A 179 0.60 -20.91 1.45
C GLY A 179 1.95 -21.46 1.92
N TYR A 180 2.40 -21.12 3.13
CA TYR A 180 3.67 -21.62 3.66
C TYR A 180 3.67 -23.15 3.72
N THR A 181 4.70 -23.78 3.15
CA THR A 181 4.81 -25.24 3.10
C THR A 181 6.21 -25.68 3.54
N PRO A 182 6.37 -26.37 4.69
CA PRO A 182 7.65 -26.93 5.08
C PRO A 182 8.26 -27.83 4.00
N GLY A 183 9.58 -27.74 3.81
CA GLY A 183 10.34 -28.45 2.79
C GLY A 183 10.27 -27.84 1.38
N SER A 184 9.50 -26.78 1.16
CA SER A 184 9.46 -26.07 -0.13
C SER A 184 10.71 -25.22 -0.38
N GLU A 185 10.84 -24.66 -1.58
CA GLU A 185 12.02 -23.88 -1.97
C GLU A 185 12.11 -22.55 -1.19
N VAL A 186 13.23 -22.33 -0.52
CA VAL A 186 13.55 -21.12 0.24
C VAL A 186 14.09 -20.01 -0.68
N ALA A 187 14.91 -20.38 -1.67
CA ALA A 187 15.60 -19.46 -2.56
C ALA A 187 14.97 -19.46 -3.96
N CYS A 188 13.67 -19.20 -4.03
CA CYS A 188 12.93 -19.08 -5.28
C CYS A 188 13.15 -17.71 -5.97
N PRO A 189 12.87 -17.56 -7.27
CA PRO A 189 13.01 -16.27 -7.96
C PRO A 189 11.90 -15.25 -7.64
N ASP A 190 10.85 -15.64 -6.92
CA ASP A 190 9.71 -14.77 -6.60
C ASP A 190 9.99 -13.84 -5.41
N PRO A 191 9.21 -12.77 -5.20
CA PRO A 191 9.37 -11.91 -4.02
C PRO A 191 9.09 -12.62 -2.69
N LEU A 192 8.26 -13.67 -2.67
CA LEU A 192 7.96 -14.51 -1.50
C LEU A 192 8.10 -15.99 -1.86
N CYS A 193 8.89 -16.72 -1.06
CA CYS A 193 9.20 -18.14 -1.20
C CYS A 193 8.64 -18.96 -0.03
N CYS A 194 9.15 -20.18 0.17
CA CYS A 194 8.64 -21.15 1.15
C CYS A 194 7.18 -21.58 0.89
N ARG A 195 6.79 -21.59 -0.39
CA ARG A 195 5.45 -21.96 -0.86
C ARG A 195 5.54 -23.04 -1.92
N GLY A 196 4.45 -23.81 -2.07
CA GLY A 196 4.33 -24.84 -3.10
C GLY A 196 4.88 -26.20 -2.67
N PRO A 197 5.14 -27.12 -3.62
CA PRO A 197 5.48 -28.50 -3.28
C PRO A 197 6.82 -28.58 -2.55
N ALA A 198 6.88 -29.45 -1.53
CA ALA A 198 8.12 -29.79 -0.87
C ALA A 198 9.11 -30.40 -1.87
N ARG A 199 10.38 -29.99 -1.80
CA ARG A 199 11.44 -30.52 -2.65
C ARG A 199 12.18 -31.64 -1.93
N PRO A 200 12.50 -32.76 -2.61
CA PRO A 200 13.35 -33.79 -2.03
C PRO A 200 14.77 -33.25 -1.79
N GLY A 201 15.33 -33.48 -0.61
CA GLY A 201 16.72 -33.14 -0.27
C GLY A 201 16.84 -32.14 0.88
N PRO A 202 18.09 -31.90 1.35
CA PRO A 202 18.35 -30.90 2.38
C PRO A 202 18.17 -29.47 1.84
N GLY A 203 17.79 -28.53 2.72
CA GLY A 203 17.70 -27.10 2.38
C GLY A 203 16.30 -26.60 1.98
N GLY A 204 15.25 -27.40 2.16
CA GLY A 204 13.87 -26.92 2.08
C GLY A 204 13.46 -26.13 3.32
N ALA A 205 12.38 -25.35 3.18
CA ALA A 205 11.86 -24.45 4.20
C ALA A 205 11.65 -25.15 5.56
N GLY A 206 12.11 -24.54 6.64
CA GLY A 206 11.93 -25.09 7.99
C GLY A 206 10.45 -25.27 8.37
N PHE A 207 10.18 -26.10 9.39
CA PHE A 207 8.81 -26.27 9.89
C PHE A 207 8.26 -24.96 10.45
N TRP A 208 9.02 -24.26 11.29
CA TRP A 208 8.60 -23.04 12.01
C TRP A 208 8.74 -21.73 11.21
N GLY A 209 9.26 -21.79 9.99
CA GLY A 209 9.73 -20.61 9.27
C GLY A 209 11.12 -20.86 8.71
N ASP A 210 11.62 -19.91 7.93
CA ASP A 210 12.94 -19.96 7.33
C ASP A 210 13.58 -18.56 7.28
N TYR A 211 14.90 -18.51 7.15
CA TYR A 211 15.66 -17.25 7.04
C TYR A 211 15.73 -16.71 5.60
N GLY A 212 15.06 -17.35 4.65
CA GLY A 212 14.84 -16.81 3.30
C GLY A 212 13.81 -15.68 3.26
N LYS A 213 13.44 -15.28 2.03
CA LYS A 213 12.33 -14.34 1.77
C LYS A 213 10.99 -15.06 1.93
N CYS A 214 10.66 -15.38 3.17
CA CYS A 214 9.52 -16.20 3.56
C CYS A 214 8.76 -15.54 4.71
N ASP A 215 7.46 -15.77 4.74
CA ASP A 215 6.56 -15.32 5.80
C ASP A 215 6.21 -16.49 6.75
N LEU A 216 5.39 -16.26 7.77
CA LEU A 216 5.18 -17.23 8.84
C LEU A 216 4.00 -18.18 8.57
N PRO A 217 4.15 -19.49 8.82
CA PRO A 217 3.00 -20.38 8.90
C PRO A 217 2.19 -20.12 10.19
N LEU A 218 0.90 -20.48 10.17
CA LEU A 218 -0.01 -20.20 11.29
C LEU A 218 0.47 -20.81 12.62
N HIS A 219 1.05 -22.01 12.57
CA HIS A 219 1.49 -22.72 13.78
C HIS A 219 2.67 -22.02 14.47
N THR A 220 3.47 -21.20 13.78
CA THR A 220 4.50 -20.38 14.42
C THR A 220 3.88 -19.22 15.19
N ILE A 221 2.85 -18.59 14.64
CA ILE A 221 2.09 -17.53 15.33
C ILE A 221 1.37 -18.12 16.55
N GLU A 222 0.77 -19.31 16.41
CA GLU A 222 0.12 -20.02 17.52
C GLU A 222 1.14 -20.42 18.61
N ALA A 223 2.32 -20.90 18.22
CA ALA A 223 3.38 -21.24 19.16
C ALA A 223 3.94 -20.01 19.90
N LEU A 224 4.01 -18.85 19.25
CA LEU A 224 4.34 -17.57 19.91
C LEU A 224 3.33 -17.28 21.02
N LEU A 225 2.03 -17.34 20.69
CA LEU A 225 0.96 -17.00 21.63
C LEU A 225 0.82 -18.01 22.76
N ALA A 226 1.07 -19.29 22.50
CA ALA A 226 1.06 -20.36 23.50
C ALA A 226 2.20 -20.25 24.52
N GLN A 227 3.31 -19.60 24.16
CA GLN A 227 4.50 -19.43 25.01
C GLN A 227 4.53 -18.10 25.76
N LEU A 228 3.49 -17.27 25.63
CA LEU A 228 3.38 -16.05 26.41
C LEU A 228 3.33 -16.37 27.92
N PRO A 229 3.87 -15.49 28.79
CA PRO A 229 3.57 -15.53 30.21
C PRO A 229 2.06 -15.52 30.46
N PRO A 230 1.60 -15.92 31.67
CA PRO A 230 0.17 -15.85 32.00
C PRO A 230 -0.41 -14.50 31.61
N VAL A 231 -1.51 -14.48 30.86
CA VAL A 231 -2.12 -13.27 30.29
C VAL A 231 -2.35 -12.18 31.34
N ALA A 232 -2.68 -12.57 32.58
CA ALA A 232 -2.86 -11.67 33.72
C ALA A 232 -1.59 -10.84 34.08
N THR A 233 -0.44 -11.17 33.50
CA THR A 233 0.82 -10.40 33.60
C THR A 233 0.76 -9.09 32.83
N PHE A 234 -0.09 -9.01 31.80
CA PHE A 234 -0.21 -7.85 30.91
C PHE A 234 -1.41 -7.00 31.28
N ALA A 235 -1.26 -5.69 31.20
CA ALA A 235 -2.37 -4.74 31.38
C ALA A 235 -3.20 -4.58 30.09
N ALA A 236 -2.53 -4.66 28.94
CA ALA A 236 -3.14 -4.63 27.60
C ALA A 236 -2.14 -5.17 26.56
N ALA A 237 -2.62 -5.33 25.33
CA ALA A 237 -1.80 -5.58 24.16
C ALA A 237 -1.97 -4.48 23.09
N TYR A 238 -0.88 -4.10 22.44
CA TYR A 238 -0.90 -3.32 21.20
C TYR A 238 -0.61 -4.26 20.04
N TRP A 239 -1.38 -4.14 18.95
CA TRP A 239 -1.20 -4.96 17.76
C TRP A 239 -1.21 -4.12 16.50
N THR A 240 -0.05 -3.82 15.92
CA THR A 240 0.07 -2.77 14.90
C THR A 240 -0.10 -3.21 13.44
N GLY A 241 -0.87 -4.29 13.21
CA GLY A 241 -1.27 -4.69 11.86
C GLY A 241 -0.25 -5.58 11.15
N ASP A 242 -0.29 -5.51 9.81
CA ASP A 242 0.45 -6.35 8.88
C ASP A 242 0.21 -7.85 9.11
N ILE A 243 -1.07 -8.21 8.99
CA ILE A 243 -1.59 -9.57 9.15
C ILE A 243 -1.28 -10.44 7.92
N PRO A 244 -1.59 -10.01 6.68
CA PRO A 244 -1.43 -10.86 5.49
C PRO A 244 0.02 -10.91 5.02
N ALA A 245 0.41 -12.03 4.40
CA ALA A 245 1.73 -12.24 3.82
C ALA A 245 2.06 -11.32 2.61
N HIS A 246 3.29 -11.42 2.11
CA HIS A 246 3.86 -10.65 1.00
C HIS A 246 3.57 -11.25 -0.39
N ASN A 247 2.58 -12.15 -0.52
CA ASN A 247 2.09 -12.65 -1.83
C ASN A 247 1.19 -11.65 -2.56
N VAL A 248 1.60 -10.38 -2.58
CA VAL A 248 0.80 -9.20 -2.97
C VAL A 248 0.33 -9.21 -4.42
N TRP A 249 0.91 -10.05 -5.27
CA TRP A 249 0.47 -10.23 -6.66
C TRP A 249 -0.76 -11.14 -6.78
N GLN A 250 -1.11 -11.87 -5.72
CA GLN A 250 -2.19 -12.86 -5.71
C GLN A 250 -2.96 -12.81 -4.38
N GLN A 251 -3.61 -11.68 -4.12
CA GLN A 251 -4.48 -11.47 -2.95
C GLN A 251 -5.84 -10.96 -3.37
N SER A 252 -6.90 -11.71 -3.03
CA SER A 252 -8.28 -11.24 -3.13
C SER A 252 -8.73 -10.61 -1.80
N ARG A 253 -9.81 -9.81 -1.83
CA ARG A 253 -10.41 -9.29 -0.59
C ARG A 253 -10.79 -10.41 0.38
N GLN A 254 -11.23 -11.55 -0.16
CA GLN A 254 -11.58 -12.72 0.65
C GLN A 254 -10.36 -13.27 1.39
N ASP A 255 -9.18 -13.30 0.77
CA ASP A 255 -7.94 -13.74 1.41
C ASP A 255 -7.55 -12.78 2.55
N GLN A 256 -7.67 -11.47 2.34
CA GLN A 256 -7.41 -10.45 3.37
C GLN A 256 -8.36 -10.60 4.57
N LEU A 257 -9.66 -10.74 4.30
CA LEU A 257 -10.68 -10.94 5.35
C LEU A 257 -10.51 -12.27 6.08
N LEU A 258 -10.05 -13.31 5.39
CA LEU A 258 -9.71 -14.59 6.02
C LEU A 258 -8.51 -14.44 6.95
N ALA A 259 -7.47 -13.71 6.53
CA ALA A 259 -6.31 -13.41 7.37
C ALA A 259 -6.70 -12.64 8.63
N LEU A 260 -7.46 -11.53 8.46
CA LEU A 260 -8.01 -10.73 9.54
C LEU A 260 -8.77 -11.60 10.56
N ARG A 261 -9.74 -12.41 10.11
CA ARG A 261 -10.59 -13.22 10.99
C ARG A 261 -9.81 -14.34 11.67
N THR A 262 -8.92 -15.01 10.94
CA THR A 262 -8.11 -16.12 11.46
C THR A 262 -7.18 -15.64 12.57
N VAL A 263 -6.40 -14.60 12.31
CA VAL A 263 -5.41 -14.10 13.27
C VAL A 263 -6.09 -13.39 14.43
N THR A 264 -7.14 -12.61 14.19
CA THR A 264 -7.94 -12.02 15.29
C THR A 264 -8.56 -13.11 16.17
N GLY A 265 -9.09 -14.18 15.56
CA GLY A 265 -9.63 -15.33 16.28
C GLY A 265 -8.57 -16.05 17.12
N LEU A 266 -7.37 -16.24 16.56
CA LEU A 266 -6.24 -16.83 17.27
C LEU A 266 -5.83 -15.97 18.48
N LEU A 267 -5.68 -14.66 18.29
CA LEU A 267 -5.38 -13.72 19.37
C LEU A 267 -6.46 -13.75 20.47
N ARG A 268 -7.75 -13.71 20.11
CA ARG A 268 -8.85 -13.80 21.07
C ARG A 268 -8.78 -15.09 21.90
N ARG A 269 -8.47 -16.23 21.28
CA ARG A 269 -8.36 -17.52 21.97
C ARG A 269 -7.22 -17.55 22.99
N HIS A 270 -6.06 -16.98 22.67
CA HIS A 270 -4.89 -17.02 23.54
C HIS A 270 -4.81 -15.87 24.56
N LEU A 271 -5.33 -14.70 24.21
CA LEU A 271 -5.30 -13.51 25.06
C LEU A 271 -6.57 -13.36 25.92
N GLY A 272 -7.61 -14.15 25.67
CA GLY A 272 -8.82 -14.17 26.49
C GLY A 272 -9.45 -12.78 26.64
N HIS A 273 -9.55 -12.31 27.89
CA HIS A 273 -10.15 -11.02 28.24
C HIS A 273 -9.16 -9.84 28.20
N LEU A 274 -7.88 -10.04 27.84
CA LEU A 274 -6.92 -8.94 27.74
C LEU A 274 -7.38 -7.94 26.67
N PRO A 275 -7.48 -6.63 26.98
CA PRO A 275 -7.77 -5.62 25.99
C PRO A 275 -6.66 -5.58 24.93
N VAL A 276 -7.03 -5.69 23.65
CA VAL A 276 -6.11 -5.57 22.52
C VAL A 276 -6.47 -4.31 21.73
N TYR A 277 -5.50 -3.42 21.52
CA TYR A 277 -5.67 -2.21 20.73
C TYR A 277 -4.96 -2.37 19.37
N PRO A 278 -5.70 -2.73 18.32
CA PRO A 278 -5.13 -2.90 17.00
C PRO A 278 -4.90 -1.57 16.28
N ALA A 279 -3.91 -1.55 15.39
CA ALA A 279 -3.75 -0.54 14.34
C ALA A 279 -3.78 -1.21 12.96
N VAL A 280 -4.04 -0.42 11.93
CA VAL A 280 -4.12 -0.88 10.54
C VAL A 280 -2.74 -0.75 9.91
N GLY A 281 -2.18 -1.86 9.45
CA GLY A 281 -0.94 -1.88 8.68
C GLY A 281 -1.21 -1.60 7.21
N ASN A 282 -0.17 -1.69 6.39
CA ASN A 282 -0.25 -1.41 4.96
C ASN A 282 -0.55 -2.66 4.12
N HIS A 283 -0.38 -3.86 4.68
CA HIS A 283 -0.70 -5.14 4.04
C HIS A 283 -2.16 -5.60 4.20
N GLU A 284 -2.99 -4.89 4.99
CA GLU A 284 -4.39 -5.27 5.21
C GLU A 284 -5.26 -5.15 3.96
N ALA A 285 -5.01 -4.14 3.12
CA ALA A 285 -5.77 -3.90 1.91
C ALA A 285 -5.22 -4.70 0.71
N THR A 286 -6.09 -4.92 -0.28
CA THR A 286 -5.67 -5.39 -1.61
C THR A 286 -6.26 -4.48 -2.69
N PRO A 287 -5.43 -3.99 -3.65
CA PRO A 287 -3.97 -4.20 -3.75
C PRO A 287 -3.20 -3.63 -2.54
N VAL A 288 -1.99 -4.14 -2.26
CA VAL A 288 -1.21 -3.70 -1.09
C VAL A 288 -1.00 -2.17 -1.11
N ASN A 289 -1.02 -1.53 0.06
CA ASN A 289 -0.97 -0.07 0.25
C ASN A 289 -2.18 0.73 -0.29
N ALA A 290 -3.19 0.08 -0.88
CA ALA A 290 -4.36 0.77 -1.42
C ALA A 290 -5.36 1.13 -0.32
N PHE A 291 -5.21 2.33 0.26
CA PHE A 291 -6.16 2.91 1.23
C PHE A 291 -6.78 4.20 0.69
N PRO A 292 -7.77 4.11 -0.22
CA PRO A 292 -8.48 5.28 -0.72
C PRO A 292 -9.10 6.09 0.42
N PRO A 293 -8.89 7.42 0.47
CA PRO A 293 -9.41 8.23 1.56
C PRO A 293 -10.95 8.29 1.58
N PRO A 294 -11.55 8.78 2.68
CA PRO A 294 -13.01 8.83 2.90
C PRO A 294 -13.86 9.49 1.80
N TYR A 295 -13.28 10.33 0.95
CA TYR A 295 -13.97 10.95 -0.19
C TYR A 295 -14.16 9.98 -1.37
N VAL A 296 -13.43 8.87 -1.42
CA VAL A 296 -13.64 7.79 -2.40
C VAL A 296 -14.74 6.86 -1.89
N ARG A 297 -15.85 6.78 -2.62
CA ARG A 297 -17.06 6.03 -2.21
C ARG A 297 -17.28 4.79 -3.09
N GLY A 298 -18.22 3.95 -2.68
CA GLY A 298 -18.63 2.75 -3.40
C GLY A 298 -17.59 1.63 -3.33
N ASN A 299 -17.60 0.72 -4.31
CA ASN A 299 -16.80 -0.50 -4.26
C ASN A 299 -15.28 -0.26 -4.35
N GLN A 300 -14.83 0.93 -4.74
CA GLN A 300 -13.41 1.30 -4.75
C GLN A 300 -12.93 1.83 -3.38
N SER A 301 -13.83 2.08 -2.43
CA SER A 301 -13.45 2.47 -1.07
C SER A 301 -12.89 1.29 -0.25
N SER A 302 -12.32 1.59 0.91
CA SER A 302 -11.87 0.59 1.90
C SER A 302 -12.97 0.15 2.87
N ALA A 303 -14.25 0.42 2.60
CA ALA A 303 -15.37 0.04 3.48
C ALA A 303 -15.42 -1.45 3.79
N TRP A 304 -15.22 -2.29 2.77
CA TRP A 304 -15.17 -3.75 2.93
C TRP A 304 -14.17 -4.23 3.99
N LEU A 305 -13.07 -3.48 4.18
CA LEU A 305 -12.00 -3.81 5.12
C LEU A 305 -12.32 -3.25 6.51
N TYR A 306 -12.61 -1.95 6.61
CA TYR A 306 -12.84 -1.30 7.89
C TYR A 306 -14.13 -1.76 8.58
N ASP A 307 -15.17 -2.11 7.82
CA ASP A 307 -16.39 -2.70 8.38
C ASP A 307 -16.09 -4.08 8.99
N ALA A 308 -15.30 -4.90 8.29
CA ALA A 308 -14.89 -6.22 8.78
C ALA A 308 -13.94 -6.13 9.97
N MET A 309 -13.05 -5.12 10.03
CA MET A 309 -12.23 -4.84 11.21
C MET A 309 -13.08 -4.44 12.40
N ALA A 310 -14.06 -3.55 12.21
CA ALA A 310 -14.95 -3.13 13.27
C ALA A 310 -15.81 -4.30 13.80
N GLU A 311 -16.21 -5.23 12.95
CA GLU A 311 -16.85 -6.49 13.37
C GLU A 311 -15.88 -7.40 14.13
N ALA A 312 -14.68 -7.63 13.58
CA ALA A 312 -13.69 -8.54 14.15
C ALA A 312 -13.16 -8.07 15.51
N TRP A 313 -13.07 -6.75 15.73
CA TRP A 313 -12.47 -6.11 16.90
C TRP A 313 -13.50 -5.52 17.88
N GLN A 314 -14.80 -5.77 17.69
CA GLN A 314 -15.87 -5.18 18.50
C GLN A 314 -15.79 -5.52 20.00
N ASP A 315 -15.18 -6.66 20.35
CA ASP A 315 -15.04 -7.09 21.75
C ASP A 315 -13.94 -6.32 22.49
N TRP A 316 -13.02 -5.68 21.75
CA TRP A 316 -11.90 -4.95 22.32
C TRP A 316 -12.09 -3.44 22.31
N LEU A 317 -12.92 -2.92 21.40
CA LEU A 317 -13.04 -1.48 21.13
C LEU A 317 -14.43 -0.95 21.50
N PRO A 318 -14.53 0.18 22.21
CA PRO A 318 -15.82 0.77 22.54
C PRO A 318 -16.53 1.34 21.29
N PRO A 319 -17.87 1.52 21.33
CA PRO A 319 -18.64 1.97 20.17
C PRO A 319 -18.12 3.24 19.47
N PRO A 320 -17.67 4.31 20.17
CA PRO A 320 -17.10 5.49 19.52
C PRO A 320 -15.83 5.18 18.72
N ALA A 321 -14.97 4.28 19.20
CA ALA A 321 -13.76 3.86 18.50
C ALA A 321 -14.11 3.05 17.24
N LEU A 322 -15.12 2.17 17.33
CA LEU A 322 -15.64 1.43 16.18
C LEU A 322 -16.27 2.36 15.13
N GLN A 323 -16.91 3.46 15.54
CA GLN A 323 -17.44 4.46 14.63
C GLN A 323 -16.33 5.17 13.86
N THR A 324 -15.27 5.63 14.53
CA THR A 324 -14.12 6.27 13.86
C THR A 324 -13.34 5.29 12.99
N LEU A 325 -13.24 4.02 13.39
CA LEU A 325 -12.63 2.97 12.58
C LEU A 325 -13.39 2.80 11.27
N ARG A 326 -14.73 2.73 11.31
CA ARG A 326 -15.56 2.70 10.09
C ARG A 326 -15.47 4.00 9.30
N TRP A 327 -15.36 5.17 9.93
CA TRP A 327 -15.20 6.44 9.19
C TRP A 327 -13.97 6.41 8.27
N GLY A 328 -12.87 5.77 8.69
CA GLY A 328 -11.68 5.58 7.85
C GLY A 328 -11.99 5.07 6.44
N SER A 329 -13.13 4.38 6.25
CA SER A 329 -13.63 3.91 4.95
C SER A 329 -14.31 4.94 4.04
N GLY A 330 -14.65 6.12 4.55
CA GLY A 330 -15.61 7.00 3.91
C GLY A 330 -17.02 6.97 4.48
N LEU A 331 -17.38 6.03 5.34
CA LEU A 331 -18.72 6.00 5.94
C LEU A 331 -18.81 6.92 7.17
N GLY A 332 -18.80 8.23 6.93
CA GLY A 332 -19.20 9.27 7.87
C GLY A 332 -20.31 10.13 7.24
N ALA A 333 -21.45 10.15 7.94
CA ALA A 333 -22.79 10.64 7.56
C ALA A 333 -23.58 9.74 6.59
#